data_AF-A0AA38XXG1-F1
#
_entry.id   AF-A0AA38XXG1-F1
#
_cell.length_a   1.000
_cell.length_b   1.000
_cell.length_c   1.000
_cell.angle_alpha   90.00
_cell.angle_beta   90.00
_cell.angle_gamma   90.00
#
_symmetry.space_group_name_H-M   'P 1'
#
loop_
_entity.id
_entity.type
_entity.pdbx_description
1 polymer ?
#
loop_
_entity_poly.entity_id
_entity_poly.type
_entity_poly.pdbx_seq_one_letter_code
_entity_poly.pdbx_strand_id
1 'polypeptide(L)'
;MTEAKTFARNMMRDLRHWQNSLPAAMQVCLDSDDDAEMPIAPAVIMLHLQYHEAVIFLQRPFISAPDSPGTNLFEANQADDSGSICDASANAICRLVVIYRQQWNLRRVHAQIVAIILTAALIHVHNCCVFSSSKGLEAHKQLSICFQALGEMSHFNMSTRALEIILSLRRDWQEQIFRDLGRKRLGGDLQRLY
;
A
#
# COMPACT_ATOMS: atom_id res chain seq x y z
N MET A 1 10.26 -6.70 21.21
CA MET A 1 9.86 -7.15 19.85
C MET A 1 8.83 -8.27 19.87
N THR A 2 8.98 -9.29 20.73
CA THR A 2 8.09 -10.46 20.81
C THR A 2 6.65 -10.13 21.22
N GLU A 3 6.46 -9.22 22.19
CA GLU A 3 5.13 -8.76 22.62
C GLU A 3 4.40 -8.02 21.50
N ALA A 4 5.07 -7.10 20.80
CA ALA A 4 4.51 -6.38 19.66
C ALA A 4 4.08 -7.31 18.51
N LYS A 5 4.91 -8.30 18.16
CA LYS A 5 4.55 -9.32 17.16
C LYS A 5 3.35 -10.16 17.59
N THR A 6 3.25 -10.48 18.88
CA THR A 6 2.13 -11.26 19.43
C THR A 6 0.84 -10.45 19.41
N PHE A 7 0.89 -9.18 19.83
CA PHE A 7 -0.22 -8.25 19.73
C PHE A 7 -0.71 -8.13 18.28
N ALA A 8 0.19 -7.85 17.34
CA ALA A 8 -0.16 -7.68 15.93
C ALA A 8 -0.80 -8.94 15.33
N ARG A 9 -0.27 -10.13 15.65
CA ARG A 9 -0.86 -11.41 15.22
C ARG A 9 -2.28 -11.61 15.75
N ASN A 10 -2.48 -11.35 17.04
CA ASN A 10 -3.80 -11.49 17.67
C ASN A 10 -4.80 -10.49 17.06
N MET A 11 -4.39 -9.23 16.92
CA MET A 11 -5.24 -8.19 16.32
C MET A 11 -5.56 -8.50 14.86
N MET A 12 -4.61 -9.01 14.07
CA MET A 12 -4.88 -9.45 12.70
C MET A 12 -5.92 -10.57 12.64
N ARG A 13 -5.85 -11.54 13.57
CA ARG A 13 -6.85 -12.61 13.66
C ARG A 13 -8.23 -12.04 13.97
N ASP A 14 -8.30 -11.13 14.92
CA ASP A 14 -9.57 -10.53 15.35
C ASP A 14 -10.18 -9.66 14.24
N LEU A 15 -9.35 -8.89 13.52
CA LEU A 15 -9.76 -8.11 12.35
C LEU A 15 -10.26 -9.01 11.21
N ARG A 16 -9.54 -10.08 10.86
CA ARG A 16 -9.97 -11.03 9.83
C ARG A 16 -11.28 -11.72 10.22
N HIS A 17 -11.41 -12.10 11.49
CA HIS A 17 -12.66 -12.68 12.01
C HIS A 17 -13.83 -11.69 11.89
N TRP A 18 -13.60 -10.45 12.30
CA TRP A 18 -14.58 -9.37 12.15
C TRP A 18 -14.99 -9.18 10.67
N GLN A 19 -14.04 -9.08 9.75
CA GLN A 19 -14.32 -8.91 8.31
C GLN A 19 -15.17 -10.07 7.77
N ASN A 20 -14.85 -11.31 8.15
CA ASN A 20 -15.57 -12.52 7.73
C ASN A 20 -16.96 -12.63 8.37
N SER A 21 -17.19 -11.97 9.50
CA SER A 21 -18.49 -11.94 10.20
C SER A 21 -19.47 -10.90 9.63
N LEU A 22 -19.04 -10.06 8.68
CA LEU A 22 -19.89 -9.03 8.09
C LEU A 22 -21.07 -9.68 7.34
N PRO A 23 -22.30 -9.13 7.49
CA PRO A 23 -23.46 -9.59 6.73
C PRO A 23 -23.20 -9.51 5.22
N ALA A 24 -23.84 -10.38 4.42
CA ALA A 24 -23.66 -10.43 2.97
C ALA A 24 -23.86 -9.06 2.29
N ALA A 25 -24.82 -8.26 2.75
CA ALA A 25 -25.08 -6.91 2.24
C ALA A 25 -23.94 -5.89 2.48
N MET A 26 -22.95 -6.22 3.32
CA MET A 26 -21.78 -5.39 3.63
C MET A 26 -20.48 -6.01 3.10
N GLN A 27 -20.54 -7.14 2.42
CA GLN A 27 -19.37 -7.76 1.79
C GLN A 27 -19.12 -7.11 0.42
N VAL A 28 -17.84 -6.94 0.07
CA VAL A 28 -17.42 -6.37 -1.20
C VAL A 28 -16.52 -7.40 -1.89
N CYS A 29 -16.95 -7.88 -3.06
CA CYS A 29 -16.14 -8.75 -3.90
C CYS A 29 -15.15 -7.88 -4.69
N LEU A 30 -13.85 -8.07 -4.45
CA LEU A 30 -12.79 -7.34 -5.16
C LEU A 30 -12.21 -8.14 -6.32
N ASP A 31 -12.57 -9.42 -6.48
CA ASP A 31 -11.95 -10.35 -7.44
C ASP A 31 -12.67 -10.37 -8.80
N SER A 32 -13.87 -9.81 -8.89
CA SER A 32 -14.63 -9.69 -10.12
C SER A 32 -14.24 -8.41 -10.86
N ASP A 33 -13.77 -8.55 -12.10
CA ASP A 33 -13.64 -7.43 -13.06
C ASP A 33 -15.01 -6.96 -13.57
N ASP A 34 -16.10 -7.64 -13.18
CA ASP A 34 -17.46 -7.16 -13.40
C ASP A 34 -17.70 -5.92 -12.53
N ASP A 35 -17.83 -4.78 -13.20
CA ASP A 35 -18.42 -3.56 -12.64
C ASP A 35 -19.69 -3.97 -11.91
N ALA A 36 -19.72 -3.80 -10.58
CA ALA A 36 -20.83 -4.26 -9.75
C ALA A 36 -22.15 -3.71 -10.31
N GLU A 37 -23.00 -4.60 -10.87
CA GLU A 37 -24.32 -4.24 -11.42
C GLU A 37 -25.20 -3.55 -10.35
N MET A 38 -24.91 -3.78 -9.07
CA MET A 38 -25.54 -3.08 -7.95
C MET A 38 -24.61 -2.08 -7.27
N PRO A 39 -25.09 -0.85 -6.97
CA PRO A 39 -24.32 0.15 -6.25
C PRO A 39 -24.05 -0.28 -4.80
N ILE A 40 -22.80 -0.18 -4.36
CA ILE A 40 -22.33 -0.57 -3.03
C ILE A 40 -22.35 0.65 -2.11
N ALA A 41 -23.22 0.70 -1.10
CA ALA A 41 -23.38 1.87 -0.25
C ALA A 41 -22.04 2.53 0.17
N PRO A 42 -21.88 3.87 0.06
CA PRO A 42 -20.61 4.57 0.37
C PRO A 42 -20.01 4.24 1.73
N ALA A 43 -20.87 4.04 2.74
CA ALA A 43 -20.46 3.66 4.08
C ALA A 43 -19.82 2.26 4.15
N VAL A 44 -20.27 1.32 3.31
CA VAL A 44 -19.66 -0.03 3.20
C VAL A 44 -18.29 0.06 2.57
N ILE A 45 -18.11 0.86 1.51
CA ILE A 45 -16.78 1.07 0.93
C ILE A 45 -15.84 1.71 1.95
N MET A 46 -16.32 2.73 2.68
CA MET A 46 -15.56 3.38 3.75
C MET A 46 -15.12 2.39 4.83
N LEU A 47 -16.01 1.47 5.22
CA LEU A 47 -15.72 0.42 6.20
C LEU A 47 -14.54 -0.46 5.76
N HIS A 48 -14.55 -0.92 4.50
CA HIS A 48 -13.47 -1.75 3.95
C HIS A 48 -12.17 -0.96 3.75
N LEU A 49 -12.26 0.33 3.38
CA LEU A 49 -11.09 1.21 3.31
C LEU A 49 -10.40 1.35 4.68
N GLN A 50 -11.18 1.56 5.75
CA GLN A 50 -10.66 1.65 7.11
C GLN A 50 -10.07 0.32 7.60
N TYR A 51 -10.69 -0.81 7.24
CA TYR A 51 -10.15 -2.12 7.54
C TYR A 51 -8.74 -2.31 6.95
N HIS A 52 -8.58 -2.03 5.65
CA HIS A 52 -7.28 -2.18 5.00
C HIS A 52 -6.23 -1.18 5.50
N GLU A 53 -6.63 0.04 5.87
CA GLU A 53 -5.73 0.99 6.56
C GLU A 53 -5.23 0.42 7.90
N ALA A 54 -6.13 -0.15 8.71
CA ALA A 54 -5.77 -0.78 9.98
C ALA A 54 -4.83 -1.98 9.79
N VAL A 55 -5.07 -2.81 8.77
CA VAL A 55 -4.19 -3.93 8.42
C VAL A 55 -2.79 -3.43 8.07
N ILE A 56 -2.67 -2.37 7.25
CA ILE A 56 -1.37 -1.78 6.92
C ILE A 56 -0.66 -1.27 8.18
N PHE A 57 -1.36 -0.54 9.07
CA PHE A 57 -0.75 -0.04 10.30
C PHE A 57 -0.24 -1.14 11.23
N LEU A 58 -0.94 -2.28 11.30
CA LEU A 58 -0.52 -3.42 12.12
C LEU A 58 0.70 -4.14 11.55
N GLN A 59 0.82 -4.21 10.22
CA GLN A 59 1.87 -4.99 9.56
C GLN A 59 3.12 -4.17 9.21
N ARG A 60 2.97 -2.86 8.96
CA ARG A 60 4.06 -1.98 8.53
C ARG A 60 5.32 -2.04 9.41
N PRO A 61 5.25 -2.12 10.76
CA PRO A 61 6.45 -2.22 11.60
C PRO A 61 7.30 -3.48 11.37
N PHE A 62 6.75 -4.49 10.70
CA PHE A 62 7.37 -5.80 10.51
C PHE A 62 7.79 -6.06 9.06
N ILE A 63 7.65 -5.07 8.17
CA ILE A 63 8.19 -5.15 6.81
C ILE A 63 9.71 -5.23 6.93
N SER A 64 10.29 -6.34 6.45
CA SER A 64 11.74 -6.54 6.50
C SER A 64 12.43 -5.58 5.53
N ALA A 65 13.47 -4.90 5.99
CA ALA A 65 14.33 -4.13 5.10
C ALA A 65 15.10 -5.10 4.19
N PRO A 66 15.22 -4.83 2.87
CA PRO A 66 15.89 -5.73 1.94
C PRO A 66 17.39 -5.95 2.23
N ASP A 67 18.02 -5.08 3.03
CA ASP A 67 19.48 -5.08 3.27
C ASP A 67 19.90 -5.38 4.72
N SER A 68 19.06 -6.01 5.56
CA SER A 68 19.52 -6.38 6.92
C SER A 68 20.50 -7.57 6.86
N PRO A 69 21.79 -7.39 7.21
CA PRO A 69 22.74 -8.49 7.23
C PRO A 69 22.33 -9.44 8.37
N GLY A 70 21.92 -10.66 8.01
CA GLY A 70 21.52 -11.70 8.98
C GLY A 70 20.08 -12.19 8.89
N THR A 71 19.28 -11.72 7.93
CA THR A 71 17.97 -12.35 7.65
C THR A 71 18.21 -13.69 6.95
N ASN A 72 18.24 -14.77 7.73
CA ASN A 72 18.31 -16.12 7.22
C ASN A 72 17.09 -16.37 6.32
N LEU A 73 17.32 -16.49 5.01
CA LEU A 73 16.32 -16.82 3.99
C LEU A 73 15.50 -18.09 4.30
N PHE A 74 15.97 -18.92 5.23
CA PHE A 74 15.32 -20.16 5.67
C PHE A 74 14.19 -19.96 6.69
N GLU A 75 14.19 -18.87 7.48
CA GLU A 75 13.12 -18.59 8.45
C GLU A 75 11.94 -17.80 7.85
N ALA A 76 12.09 -17.29 6.62
CA ALA A 76 11.08 -16.54 5.89
C ALA A 76 9.89 -17.40 5.38
N ASN A 77 9.89 -18.71 5.62
CA ASN A 77 8.98 -19.65 4.96
C ASN A 77 7.69 -20.00 5.73
N GLN A 78 7.42 -19.44 6.92
CA GLN A 78 6.24 -19.88 7.72
C GLN A 78 5.41 -18.77 8.40
N ALA A 79 5.69 -17.48 8.15
CA ALA A 79 4.82 -16.39 8.60
C ALA A 79 4.50 -15.52 7.40
N ASP A 80 3.20 -15.26 7.15
CA ASP A 80 2.72 -14.28 6.15
C ASP A 80 3.70 -13.09 6.08
N ASP A 81 4.34 -12.90 4.93
CA ASP A 81 5.25 -11.76 4.74
C ASP A 81 4.44 -10.48 4.98
N SER A 82 4.73 -9.76 6.07
CA SER A 82 4.07 -8.51 6.42
C SER A 82 4.11 -7.51 5.26
N GLY A 83 5.15 -7.58 4.42
CA GLY A 83 5.23 -6.84 3.16
C GLY A 83 4.12 -7.24 2.18
N SER A 84 3.93 -8.54 1.94
CA SER A 84 2.85 -9.05 1.10
C SER A 84 1.45 -8.73 1.64
N ILE A 85 1.22 -8.74 2.96
CA ILE A 85 -0.07 -8.35 3.54
C ILE A 85 -0.35 -6.86 3.28
N CYS A 86 0.65 -6.00 3.53
CA CYS A 86 0.54 -4.57 3.25
C CYS A 86 0.29 -4.28 1.77
N ASP A 87 0.97 -5.01 0.88
CA ASP A 87 0.80 -4.89 -0.57
C ASP A 87 -0.62 -5.26 -1.01
N ALA A 88 -1.13 -6.41 -0.56
CA ALA A 88 -2.51 -6.83 -0.82
C ALA A 88 -3.53 -5.81 -0.31
N SER A 89 -3.30 -5.24 0.87
CA SER A 89 -4.21 -4.23 1.46
C SER A 89 -4.14 -2.89 0.73
N ALA A 90 -2.96 -2.47 0.27
CA ALA A 90 -2.81 -1.25 -0.53
C ALA A 90 -3.50 -1.40 -1.90
N ASN A 91 -3.37 -2.56 -2.56
CA ASN A 91 -4.08 -2.87 -3.80
C ASN A 91 -5.60 -2.88 -3.59
N ALA A 92 -6.08 -3.46 -2.49
CA ALA A 92 -7.50 -3.46 -2.14
C ALA A 92 -8.04 -2.04 -1.92
N ILE A 93 -7.28 -1.16 -1.25
CA ILE A 93 -7.63 0.27 -1.11
C ILE A 93 -7.77 0.92 -2.48
N CYS A 94 -6.82 0.73 -3.40
CA CYS A 94 -6.90 1.28 -4.75
C CYS A 94 -8.13 0.78 -5.52
N ARG A 95 -8.45 -0.52 -5.44
CA ARG A 95 -9.68 -1.09 -6.03
C ARG A 95 -10.95 -0.46 -5.44
N LEU A 96 -11.05 -0.36 -4.12
CA LEU A 96 -12.18 0.26 -3.42
C LEU A 96 -12.36 1.74 -3.81
N VAL A 97 -11.27 2.47 -3.96
CA VAL A 97 -11.29 3.87 -4.45
C VAL A 97 -11.78 3.94 -5.89
N VAL A 98 -11.38 3.02 -6.78
CA VAL A 98 -11.89 2.94 -8.15
C VAL A 98 -13.39 2.68 -8.16
N ILE A 99 -13.87 1.68 -7.41
CA ILE A 99 -15.30 1.38 -7.30
C ILE A 99 -16.08 2.61 -6.80
N TYR A 100 -15.56 3.27 -5.76
CA TYR A 100 -16.18 4.50 -5.24
C TYR A 100 -16.27 5.59 -6.31
N ARG A 101 -15.19 5.78 -7.10
CA ARG A 101 -15.12 6.78 -8.18
C ARG A 101 -15.99 6.44 -9.40
N GLN A 102 -16.31 5.17 -9.62
CA GLN A 102 -17.22 4.75 -10.70
C GLN A 102 -18.68 5.00 -10.30
N GLN A 103 -19.04 4.72 -9.04
CA GLN A 103 -20.41 4.84 -8.55
C GLN A 103 -20.74 6.27 -8.05
N TRP A 104 -19.73 7.02 -7.61
CA TRP A 104 -19.83 8.39 -7.12
C TRP A 104 -18.63 9.24 -7.57
N ASN A 105 -18.50 10.45 -7.05
CA ASN A 105 -17.27 11.24 -7.16
C ASN A 105 -16.66 11.48 -5.78
N LEU A 106 -15.36 11.81 -5.73
CA LEU A 106 -14.64 12.06 -4.49
C LEU A 106 -14.83 13.49 -3.93
N ARG A 107 -15.69 14.33 -4.52
CA ARG A 107 -15.84 15.75 -4.09
C ARG A 107 -16.59 15.93 -2.78
N ARG A 108 -17.39 14.94 -2.36
CA ARG A 108 -18.19 14.99 -1.12
C ARG A 108 -17.85 13.85 -0.16
N VAL A 109 -16.71 13.22 -0.36
CA VAL A 109 -16.31 12.05 0.41
C VAL A 109 -15.73 12.45 1.76
N HIS A 110 -15.73 11.52 2.71
CA HIS A 110 -15.17 11.75 4.03
C HIS A 110 -13.67 12.07 3.96
N ALA A 111 -13.23 13.11 4.67
CA ALA A 111 -11.85 13.59 4.62
C ALA A 111 -10.80 12.53 5.02
N GLN A 112 -11.17 11.56 5.85
CA GLN A 112 -10.31 10.44 6.24
C GLN A 112 -9.81 9.63 5.03
N ILE A 113 -10.54 9.59 3.91
CA ILE A 113 -10.09 8.86 2.71
C ILE A 113 -8.77 9.42 2.18
N VAL A 114 -8.47 10.71 2.39
CA VAL A 114 -7.16 11.28 2.05
C VAL A 114 -6.03 10.55 2.78
N ALA A 115 -6.20 10.30 4.08
CA ALA A 115 -5.22 9.61 4.90
C ALA A 115 -5.07 8.14 4.47
N ILE A 116 -6.19 7.47 4.17
CA ILE A 116 -6.20 6.08 3.68
C ILE A 116 -5.46 5.96 2.34
N ILE A 117 -5.75 6.86 1.39
CA ILE A 117 -5.07 6.88 0.08
C ILE A 117 -3.58 7.18 0.26
N LEU A 118 -3.21 8.11 1.13
CA LEU A 118 -1.81 8.39 1.44
C LEU A 118 -1.11 7.13 2.00
N THR A 119 -1.76 6.40 2.92
CA THR A 119 -1.21 5.16 3.49
C THR A 119 -0.95 4.10 2.42
N ALA A 120 -1.89 3.87 1.49
CA ALA A 120 -1.69 2.97 0.36
C ALA A 120 -0.60 3.46 -0.61
N ALA A 121 -0.58 4.76 -0.92
CA ALA A 121 0.41 5.36 -1.80
C ALA A 121 1.84 5.18 -1.25
N LEU A 122 2.04 5.27 0.07
CA LEU A 122 3.34 5.03 0.70
C LEU A 122 3.82 3.58 0.50
N ILE A 123 2.92 2.60 0.53
CA ILE A 123 3.26 1.19 0.23
C ILE A 123 3.65 1.06 -1.25
N HIS A 124 2.90 1.68 -2.17
CA HIS A 124 3.24 1.62 -3.59
C HIS A 124 4.54 2.37 -3.93
N VAL A 125 4.82 3.52 -3.31
CA VAL A 125 6.11 4.21 -3.43
C VAL A 125 7.24 3.30 -2.97
N HIS A 126 7.10 2.67 -1.81
CA HIS A 126 8.08 1.70 -1.32
C HIS A 126 8.30 0.55 -2.32
N ASN A 127 7.22 -0.03 -2.84
CA ASN A 127 7.30 -1.14 -3.79
C ASN A 127 7.94 -0.73 -5.12
N CYS A 128 7.64 0.46 -5.65
CA CYS A 128 8.28 1.00 -6.86
C CYS A 128 9.80 1.13 -6.70
N CYS A 129 10.28 1.39 -5.49
CA CYS A 129 11.69 1.59 -5.23
C CYS A 129 12.44 0.30 -4.91
N VAL A 130 11.82 -0.62 -4.17
CA VAL A 130 12.46 -1.88 -3.76
C VAL A 130 12.44 -2.91 -4.88
N PHE A 131 11.38 -2.94 -5.70
CA PHE A 131 11.21 -3.95 -6.74
C PHE A 131 11.40 -3.36 -8.13
N SER A 132 12.40 -3.85 -8.88
CA SER A 132 12.60 -3.48 -10.29
C SER A 132 11.89 -4.41 -11.29
N SER A 133 11.09 -5.37 -10.80
CA SER A 133 10.38 -6.38 -11.60
C SER A 133 8.97 -5.94 -11.99
N SER A 134 8.16 -6.87 -12.51
CA SER A 134 6.71 -6.67 -12.76
C SER A 134 5.96 -6.10 -11.55
N LYS A 135 6.39 -6.44 -10.33
CA LYS A 135 5.84 -5.91 -9.08
C LYS A 135 6.01 -4.39 -8.95
N GLY A 136 7.17 -3.86 -9.33
CA GLY A 136 7.42 -2.41 -9.34
C GLY A 136 6.58 -1.68 -10.38
N LEU A 137 6.40 -2.29 -11.56
CA LEU A 137 5.54 -1.75 -12.61
C LEU A 137 4.07 -1.70 -12.17
N GLU A 138 3.58 -2.76 -11.52
CA GLU A 138 2.21 -2.79 -11.00
C GLU A 138 2.01 -1.77 -9.88
N ALA A 139 2.94 -1.67 -8.93
CA ALA A 139 2.93 -0.63 -7.92
C ALA A 139 2.88 0.79 -8.54
N HIS A 140 3.56 0.98 -9.68
CA HIS A 140 3.50 2.24 -10.42
C HIS A 140 2.10 2.56 -10.96
N LYS A 141 1.36 1.57 -11.46
CA LYS A 141 -0.02 1.74 -11.91
C LYS A 141 -0.94 2.08 -10.74
N GLN A 142 -0.83 1.35 -9.63
CA GLN A 142 -1.63 1.58 -8.43
C GLN A 142 -1.34 2.97 -7.82
N LEU A 143 -0.09 3.39 -7.80
CA LEU A 143 0.29 4.75 -7.37
C LEU A 143 -0.37 5.85 -8.23
N SER A 144 -0.56 5.61 -9.53
CA SER A 144 -1.28 6.53 -10.41
C SER A 144 -2.75 6.71 -9.98
N ILE A 145 -3.41 5.64 -9.54
CA ILE A 145 -4.77 5.69 -8.99
C ILE A 145 -4.79 6.59 -7.74
N CYS A 146 -3.82 6.45 -6.84
CA CYS A 146 -3.70 7.32 -5.67
C CYS A 146 -3.55 8.80 -6.05
N PHE A 147 -2.68 9.11 -7.02
CA PHE A 147 -2.48 10.48 -7.51
C PHE A 147 -3.76 11.08 -8.08
N GLN A 148 -4.48 10.34 -8.93
CA GLN A 148 -5.73 10.80 -9.52
C GLN A 148 -6.80 11.05 -8.44
N ALA A 149 -6.96 10.11 -7.50
CA ALA A 149 -7.93 10.23 -6.43
C ALA A 149 -7.64 11.44 -5.52
N LEU A 150 -6.37 11.64 -5.12
CA LEU A 150 -5.97 12.82 -4.35
C LEU A 150 -6.18 14.12 -5.14
N GLY A 151 -5.93 14.12 -6.45
CA GLY A 151 -6.21 15.26 -7.32
C GLY A 151 -7.69 15.67 -7.33
N GLU A 152 -8.61 14.70 -7.40
CA GLU A 152 -10.06 14.93 -7.28
C GLU A 152 -10.46 15.47 -5.90
N MET A 153 -9.70 15.11 -4.87
CA MET A 153 -9.88 15.52 -3.47
C MET A 153 -9.12 16.80 -3.10
N SER A 154 -8.57 17.54 -4.07
CA SER A 154 -7.73 18.74 -3.85
C SER A 154 -8.39 19.89 -3.07
N HIS A 155 -9.71 19.86 -2.90
CA HIS A 155 -10.44 20.78 -2.01
C HIS A 155 -10.11 20.55 -0.52
N PHE A 156 -9.57 19.39 -0.15
CA PHE A 156 -8.97 19.16 1.16
C PHE A 156 -7.49 19.56 1.12
N ASN A 157 -7.08 20.48 1.99
CA ASN A 157 -5.66 20.88 2.15
C ASN A 157 -4.73 19.67 2.40
N MET A 158 -5.24 18.66 3.10
CA MET A 158 -4.49 17.41 3.35
C MET A 158 -4.21 16.63 2.07
N SER A 159 -5.06 16.75 1.05
CA SER A 159 -4.85 16.06 -0.23
C SER A 159 -3.67 16.65 -1.00
N THR A 160 -3.60 17.98 -1.07
CA THR A 160 -2.46 18.69 -1.67
C THR A 160 -1.16 18.35 -0.93
N ARG A 161 -1.20 18.34 0.41
CA ARG A 161 -0.05 17.95 1.22
C ARG A 161 0.35 16.49 1.02
N ALA A 162 -0.61 15.58 0.87
CA ALA A 162 -0.36 14.17 0.58
C ALA A 162 0.34 14.00 -0.78
N LEU A 163 -0.12 14.72 -1.82
CA LEU A 163 0.53 14.75 -3.13
C LEU A 163 1.99 15.21 -3.04
N GLU A 164 2.26 16.29 -2.30
CA GLU A 164 3.62 16.79 -2.08
C GLU A 164 4.51 15.76 -1.39
N ILE A 165 4.01 15.10 -0.34
CA ILE A 165 4.73 14.04 0.38
C ILE A 165 5.10 12.90 -0.57
N ILE A 166 4.13 12.40 -1.35
CA ILE A 166 4.34 11.29 -2.28
C ILE A 166 5.34 11.67 -3.36
N LEU A 167 5.26 12.88 -3.91
CA LEU A 167 6.17 13.37 -4.95
C LEU A 167 7.59 13.58 -4.42
N SER A 168 7.74 14.16 -3.22
CA SER A 168 9.04 14.34 -2.58
C SER A 168 9.70 12.98 -2.34
N LEU A 169 8.99 12.04 -1.73
CA LEU A 169 9.50 10.70 -1.47
C LEU A 169 9.93 10.01 -2.76
N ARG A 170 9.10 10.06 -3.81
CA ARG A 170 9.45 9.47 -5.10
C ARG A 170 10.74 10.07 -5.66
N ARG A 171 10.91 11.39 -5.57
CA ARG A 171 12.12 12.08 -6.05
C ARG A 171 13.36 11.67 -5.25
N ASP A 172 13.28 11.78 -3.93
CA ASP A 172 14.39 11.47 -3.02
C ASP A 172 14.90 10.05 -3.26
N TRP A 173 13.98 9.11 -3.47
CA TRP A 173 14.34 7.71 -3.69
C TRP A 173 14.86 7.44 -5.11
N GLN A 174 14.37 8.14 -6.14
CA GLN A 174 14.95 8.09 -7.48
C GLN A 174 16.41 8.56 -7.48
N GLU A 175 16.71 9.63 -6.74
CA GLU A 175 18.07 10.13 -6.57
C GLU A 175 18.96 9.11 -5.84
N GLN A 176 18.44 8.44 -4.80
CA GLN A 176 19.17 7.42 -4.07
C GLN A 176 19.50 6.21 -4.94
N ILE A 177 18.54 5.70 -5.71
CA ILE A 177 18.75 4.60 -6.68
C ILE A 177 19.82 4.99 -7.71
N PHE A 178 19.79 6.22 -8.23
CA PHE A 178 20.79 6.69 -9.18
C PHE A 178 22.19 6.73 -8.58
N ARG A 179 22.32 7.20 -7.32
CA ARG A 179 23.59 7.20 -6.58
C ARG A 179 24.13 5.78 -6.35
N ASP A 180 23.27 4.84 -5.99
CA ASP A 180 23.66 3.45 -5.72
C ASP A 180 24.07 2.72 -7.01
N LEU A 181 23.38 2.97 -8.12
CA LEU A 181 23.79 2.50 -9.45
C LEU A 181 25.13 3.11 -9.89
N GLY A 182 25.35 4.40 -9.64
CA GLY A 182 26.63 5.06 -9.90
C GLY A 182 27.79 4.46 -9.10
N ARG A 183 27.57 4.17 -7.80
CA ARG A 183 28.56 3.51 -6.94
C ARG A 183 28.87 2.08 -7.39
N LYS A 184 27.87 1.29 -7.79
CA LYS A 184 28.07 -0.09 -8.31
C LYS A 184 28.89 -0.10 -9.61
N ARG A 185 28.70 0.88 -10.50
CA ARG A 185 29.52 1.03 -11.72
C ARG A 185 30.99 1.30 -11.39
N LEU A 186 31.24 2.24 -10.48
CA LEU A 186 32.60 2.58 -10.05
C LEU A 186 33.29 1.44 -9.27
N GLY A 187 32.54 0.70 -8.45
CA GLY A 187 33.06 -0.47 -7.71
C GLY A 187 33.38 -1.67 -8.61
N GLY A 188 32.57 -1.91 -9.66
CA GLY A 188 32.82 -2.98 -10.64
C GLY A 188 34.06 -2.74 -11.50
N ASP A 189 34.39 -1.48 -11.78
CA ASP A 189 35.62 -1.12 -12.52
C ASP A 189 36.88 -1.31 -11.67
N LEU A 190 36.81 -1.09 -10.35
CA LEU A 190 37.92 -1.35 -9.41
C LEU A 190 38.20 -2.84 -9.20
N GLN A 191 37.18 -3.71 -9.37
CA GLN A 191 37.31 -5.16 -9.21
C GLN A 191 37.83 -5.89 -10.46
N ARG A 192 37.90 -5.21 -11.61
CA ARG A 192 38.50 -5.73 -12.86
C ARG A 192 39.97 -5.36 -13.04
N LEU A 193 40.53 -4.60 -12.10
CA LEU A 193 41.92 -4.11 -12.14
C LEU A 193 42.86 -4.87 -11.20
N TYR A 194 42.44 -6.00 -10.62
CA TYR A 194 43.25 -6.92 -9.81
C TYR A 194 43.11 -8.36 -10.29
#